data_AF-A0A2E9KX67-F1
#
_entry.id   AF-A0A2E9KX67-F1
#
_cell.length_a   1.000
_cell.length_b   1.000
_cell.length_c   1.000
_cell.angle_alpha   90.00
_cell.angle_beta   90.00
_cell.angle_gamma   90.00
#
_symmetry.space_group_name_H-M   'P 1'
#
loop_
_entity.id
_entity.type
_entity.pdbx_description
1 polymer ?
#
loop_
_entity_poly.entity_id
_entity_poly.type
_entity_poly.pdbx_seq_one_letter_code
_entity_poly.pdbx_strand_id
1 'polypeptide(L)'
;MFDDINKNDKNNIVFLGISNKSHSKVEIPKMIEGKTLPWAHDNASQDVWTKWDVRLRDLYILNEEGILYGMVNLTGYDPDPQINGGRNYNDLKQLILDAKKTSSSN
;
A
#
# COMPACT_ATOMS: atom_id res chain seq x y z
N MET A 1 13.26 4.23 18.18
CA MET A 1 13.59 3.57 16.89
C MET A 1 12.29 2.96 16.41
N PHE A 2 11.74 3.44 15.30
CA PHE A 2 10.49 2.90 14.78
C PHE A 2 10.82 1.61 14.03
N ASP A 3 10.21 0.50 14.43
CA ASP A 3 10.43 -0.77 13.76
C ASP A 3 9.75 -0.73 12.39
N ASP A 4 10.52 -0.98 11.35
CA ASP A 4 10.01 -1.19 9.99
C ASP A 4 8.90 -2.24 10.04
N ILE A 5 7.72 -1.89 9.54
CA ILE A 5 6.53 -2.75 9.62
C ILE A 5 6.76 -4.08 8.89
N ASN A 6 7.68 -4.11 7.93
CA ASN A 6 8.05 -5.31 7.19
C ASN A 6 9.07 -6.18 7.94
N LYS A 7 9.66 -5.74 9.08
CA LYS A 7 10.61 -6.53 9.88
C LYS A 7 9.96 -7.46 10.90
N ASN A 8 8.64 -7.37 11.07
CA ASN A 8 7.89 -8.36 11.84
C ASN A 8 7.42 -9.47 10.88
N ASP A 9 8.28 -10.46 10.64
CA ASP A 9 8.10 -11.62 9.74
C ASP A 9 6.83 -12.46 9.99
N LYS A 10 6.00 -12.10 10.97
CA LYS A 10 4.85 -12.90 11.40
C LYS A 10 3.76 -13.07 10.34
N ASN A 11 3.68 -12.19 9.34
CA ASN A 11 2.54 -12.16 8.42
C ASN A 11 2.84 -12.43 6.94
N ASN A 12 4.10 -12.47 6.49
CA ASN A 12 4.47 -12.57 5.07
C ASN A 12 3.74 -11.54 4.18
N ILE A 13 3.55 -10.32 4.68
CA ILE A 13 2.92 -9.21 3.95
C ILE A 13 3.92 -8.06 3.97
N VAL A 14 4.16 -7.48 2.81
CA VAL A 14 5.07 -6.34 2.63
C VAL A 14 4.27 -5.14 2.16
N PHE A 15 4.45 -4.01 2.84
CA PHE A 15 3.92 -2.73 2.40
C PHE A 15 5.03 -1.84 1.85
N LEU A 16 4.78 -1.20 0.72
CA LEU A 16 5.69 -0.24 0.08
C LEU A 16 4.90 0.98 -0.42
N GLY A 17 5.28 2.17 0.06
CA GLY A 17 4.78 3.42 -0.49
C GLY A 17 5.55 3.79 -1.77
N ILE A 18 4.84 4.20 -2.84
CA ILE A 18 5.47 4.69 -4.07
C ILE A 18 4.93 6.08 -4.38
N SER A 19 5.81 7.08 -4.41
CA SER A 19 5.47 8.47 -4.74
C SER A 19 5.86 8.82 -6.17
N ASN A 20 5.21 9.83 -6.76
CA ASN A 20 5.59 10.41 -8.04
C ASN A 20 5.81 11.92 -7.93
N LYS A 21 6.85 12.41 -8.61
CA LYS A 21 7.29 13.81 -8.61
C LYS A 21 6.20 14.82 -8.99
N SER A 22 5.27 14.48 -9.88
CA SER A 22 4.18 15.39 -10.29
C SER A 22 3.18 15.66 -9.16
N HIS A 23 3.01 14.69 -8.25
CA HIS A 23 2.06 14.74 -7.13
C HIS A 23 2.72 15.02 -5.77
N SER A 24 4.05 15.02 -5.69
CA SER A 24 4.82 15.27 -4.46
C SER A 24 5.69 16.52 -4.60
N LYS A 25 5.05 17.67 -4.86
CA LYS A 25 5.70 18.99 -4.84
C LYS A 25 6.16 19.43 -3.43
N VAL A 26 5.70 18.73 -2.39
CA VAL A 26 6.12 18.90 -1.00
C VAL A 26 7.28 17.96 -0.72
N GLU A 27 8.23 18.39 0.10
CA GLU A 27 9.36 17.56 0.56
C GLU A 27 8.86 16.23 1.13
N ILE A 28 9.03 15.16 0.34
CA ILE A 28 8.79 13.76 0.71
C ILE A 28 9.31 13.42 2.12
N PRO A 29 10.47 13.93 2.59
CA PRO A 29 10.93 13.71 3.95
C PRO A 29 9.89 13.98 5.05
N LYS A 30 9.04 15.01 4.92
CA LYS A 30 8.01 15.33 5.91
C LYS A 30 6.81 14.38 5.87
N MET A 31 6.53 13.76 4.72
CA MET A 31 5.45 12.77 4.59
C MET A 31 5.81 11.43 5.23
N ILE A 32 7.11 11.12 5.31
CA ILE A 32 7.65 9.87 5.86
C ILE A 32 8.26 10.04 7.25
N GLU A 33 8.35 11.27 7.77
CA GLU A 33 8.86 11.56 9.10
C GLU A 33 8.01 10.84 10.16
N GLY A 34 8.65 9.99 10.97
CA GLY A 34 7.98 9.16 11.97
C GLY A 34 7.14 8.00 11.40
N LYS A 35 7.20 7.72 10.09
CA LYS A 35 6.53 6.58 9.47
C LYS A 35 7.44 5.35 9.42
N THR A 36 6.84 4.16 9.53
CA THR A 36 7.52 2.85 9.51
C THR A 36 7.49 2.18 8.15
N LEU A 37 6.76 2.74 7.18
CA LEU A 37 6.58 2.17 5.86
C LEU A 37 7.80 2.48 4.97
N PRO A 38 8.44 1.47 4.36
CA PRO A 38 9.39 1.70 3.29
C PRO A 38 8.76 2.50 2.16
N TRP A 39 9.55 3.41 1.58
CA TRP A 39 9.07 4.37 0.59
C TRP A 39 10.03 4.47 -0.58
N ALA A 40 9.51 4.31 -1.80
CA ALA A 40 10.21 4.52 -3.04
C ALA A 40 9.72 5.79 -3.76
N HIS A 41 10.60 6.40 -4.53
CA HIS A 41 10.25 7.49 -5.44
C HIS A 41 10.32 7.00 -6.87
N ASP A 42 9.18 7.10 -7.56
CA ASP A 42 9.07 6.82 -8.98
C ASP A 42 9.98 7.77 -9.78
N ASN A 43 10.49 7.27 -10.90
CA ASN A 43 11.40 8.01 -11.75
C ASN A 43 11.16 7.67 -13.21
N ALA A 44 11.63 8.53 -14.11
CA ALA A 44 11.37 8.39 -15.55
C ALA A 44 11.87 7.07 -16.17
N SER A 45 12.83 6.37 -15.55
CA SER A 45 13.30 5.07 -16.06
C SER A 45 12.34 3.92 -15.75
N GLN A 46 11.64 3.98 -14.61
CA GLN A 46 10.71 2.94 -14.17
C GLN A 46 9.26 3.29 -14.53
N ASP A 47 8.89 4.56 -14.38
CA ASP A 47 7.58 5.13 -14.73
C ASP A 47 6.41 4.27 -14.24
N VAL A 48 6.49 3.87 -12.97
CA VAL A 48 5.56 2.92 -12.35
C VAL A 48 4.14 3.49 -12.36
N TRP A 49 3.99 4.78 -12.08
CA TRP A 49 2.68 5.42 -12.02
C TRP A 49 1.95 5.37 -13.36
N THR A 50 2.63 5.66 -14.47
CA THR A 50 2.02 5.58 -15.80
C THR A 50 1.71 4.14 -16.18
N LYS A 51 2.65 3.21 -15.93
CA LYS A 51 2.48 1.77 -16.27
C LYS A 51 1.29 1.12 -15.58
N TRP A 52 0.97 1.56 -14.36
CA TRP A 52 -0.13 1.01 -13.55
C TRP A 52 -1.40 1.87 -13.56
N ASP A 53 -1.43 2.94 -14.38
CA ASP A 53 -2.52 3.94 -14.43
C ASP A 53 -2.91 4.46 -13.03
N VAL A 54 -1.89 4.79 -12.22
CA VAL A 54 -2.04 5.14 -10.81
C VAL A 54 -2.79 6.46 -10.66
N ARG A 55 -3.85 6.43 -9.85
CA ARG A 55 -4.47 7.63 -9.29
C ARG A 55 -3.96 7.89 -7.89
N LEU A 56 -4.04 9.15 -7.48
CA LEU A 56 -3.60 9.55 -6.14
C LEU A 56 -4.33 8.71 -5.07
N ARG A 57 -3.53 8.07 -4.21
CA ARG A 57 -3.97 7.16 -3.11
C ARG A 57 -4.59 5.84 -3.56
N ASP A 58 -4.31 5.35 -4.76
CA ASP A 58 -4.56 3.95 -5.08
C ASP A 58 -3.66 3.03 -4.25
N LEU A 59 -4.25 2.00 -3.67
CA LEU A 59 -3.58 0.87 -3.03
C LEU A 59 -3.81 -0.37 -3.90
N TYR A 60 -2.72 -0.89 -4.47
CA TYR A 60 -2.72 -2.14 -5.22
C TYR A 60 -2.32 -3.29 -4.30
N ILE A 61 -3.08 -4.38 -4.35
CA ILE A 61 -2.89 -5.57 -3.52
C ILE A 61 -2.53 -6.71 -4.46
N LEU A 62 -1.32 -7.25 -4.28
CA LEU A 62 -0.84 -8.41 -5.03
C LEU A 62 -0.94 -9.66 -4.16
N ASN A 63 -1.18 -10.81 -4.78
CA ASN A 63 -1.07 -12.11 -4.11
C ASN A 63 0.40 -12.58 -4.04
N GLU A 64 0.65 -13.78 -3.50
CA GLU A 64 2.02 -14.28 -3.30
C GLU A 64 2.77 -14.57 -4.63
N GLU A 65 2.05 -14.78 -5.73
CA GLU A 65 2.61 -14.93 -7.08
C GLU A 65 2.90 -13.59 -7.77
N GLY A 66 2.61 -12.46 -7.11
CA GLY A 66 2.77 -11.10 -7.68
C GLY A 66 1.68 -10.70 -8.67
N ILE A 67 0.55 -11.41 -8.69
CA ILE A 67 -0.61 -11.13 -9.54
C ILE A 67 -1.52 -10.13 -8.81
N LEU A 68 -2.05 -9.15 -9.53
CA LEU A 68 -3.00 -8.18 -8.99
C LEU A 68 -4.28 -8.88 -8.49
N TYR A 69 -4.52 -8.82 -7.19
CA TYR A 69 -5.69 -9.37 -6.53
C TYR A 69 -6.81 -8.33 -6.41
N GLY A 70 -6.45 -7.08 -6.10
CA GLY A 70 -7.41 -6.01 -5.93
C GLY A 70 -6.78 -4.62 -5.91
N MET A 71 -7.61 -3.60 -6.10
CA MET A 71 -7.22 -2.21 -6.01
C MET A 71 -8.30 -1.41 -5.27
N VAL A 72 -7.86 -0.54 -4.36
CA VAL A 72 -8.74 0.35 -3.57
C VAL A 72 -8.18 1.77 -3.62
N ASN A 73 -9.00 2.75 -4.03
CA ASN A 73 -8.62 4.16 -3.87
C ASN A 73 -8.99 4.66 -2.47
N LEU A 74 -7.98 4.99 -1.67
CA LEU A 74 -8.15 5.37 -0.26
C LEU A 74 -8.76 6.78 -0.07
N THR A 75 -8.95 7.56 -1.14
CA THR A 75 -9.65 8.86 -1.04
C THR A 75 -11.13 8.67 -0.74
N GLY A 76 -11.78 7.73 -1.42
CA GLY A 76 -13.17 7.36 -1.14
C GLY A 76 -13.32 6.28 -0.08
N TYR A 77 -12.22 5.66 0.33
CA TYR A 77 -12.18 4.50 1.21
C TYR A 77 -11.19 4.71 2.36
N ASP A 78 -11.51 5.62 3.27
CA ASP A 78 -10.64 5.96 4.40
C ASP A 78 -10.48 4.76 5.35
N PRO A 79 -9.27 4.19 5.52
CA PRO A 79 -9.04 3.04 6.38
C PRO A 79 -8.72 3.42 7.83
N ASP A 80 -8.95 4.67 8.26
CA ASP A 80 -8.80 5.03 9.67
C ASP A 80 -9.79 4.21 10.53
N PRO A 81 -9.31 3.41 11.52
CA PRO A 81 -10.18 2.58 12.36
C PRO A 81 -11.16 3.38 13.23
N GLN A 82 -10.96 4.69 13.38
CA GLN A 82 -11.87 5.59 14.10
C GLN A 82 -13.01 6.11 13.21
N ILE A 83 -12.89 6.00 11.88
CA ILE A 83 -13.90 6.46 10.91
C ILE A 83 -14.87 5.32 10.59
N ASN A 84 -16.17 5.63 10.47
CA ASN A 84 -17.22 4.68 10.10
C ASN A 84 -17.22 3.38 10.93
N GLY A 85 -16.91 3.49 12.23
CA GLY A 85 -16.78 2.34 13.13
C GLY A 85 -15.68 1.34 12.73
N GLY A 86 -14.68 1.78 11.97
CA GLY A 86 -13.58 0.94 11.48
C GLY A 86 -13.97 -0.05 10.39
N ARG A 87 -15.13 0.11 9.74
CA ARG A 87 -15.60 -0.81 8.70
C ARG A 87 -14.59 -0.94 7.55
N ASN A 88 -14.20 0.18 6.96
CA ASN A 88 -13.24 0.21 5.85
C ASN A 88 -11.88 -0.38 6.25
N TYR A 89 -11.42 -0.12 7.47
CA TYR A 89 -10.21 -0.72 8.01
C TYR A 89 -10.31 -2.25 8.04
N ASN A 90 -11.41 -2.78 8.59
CA ASN A 90 -11.61 -4.22 8.73
C ASN A 90 -11.77 -4.91 7.37
N ASP A 91 -12.53 -4.31 6.46
CA ASP A 91 -12.74 -4.81 5.10
C ASP A 91 -11.42 -4.82 4.30
N LEU A 92 -10.63 -3.74 4.37
CA LEU A 92 -9.32 -3.67 3.72
C LEU A 92 -8.34 -4.69 4.30
N LYS A 93 -8.32 -4.84 5.63
CA LYS A 93 -7.51 -5.87 6.29
C LYS A 93 -7.91 -7.26 5.81
N GLN A 94 -9.21 -7.54 5.71
CA GLN A 94 -9.69 -8.83 5.24
C GLN A 94 -9.31 -9.09 3.78
N LEU A 95 -9.44 -8.07 2.91
CA LEU A 95 -9.04 -8.15 1.51
C LEU A 95 -7.55 -8.52 1.35
N ILE A 96 -6.66 -7.92 2.14
CA ILE A 96 -5.22 -8.23 2.16
C ILE A 96 -4.97 -9.66 2.65
N LEU A 97 -5.69 -10.11 3.69
CA LEU A 97 -5.56 -11.47 4.22
C LEU A 97 -6.07 -12.54 3.24
N ASP A 98 -7.08 -12.22 2.43
CA ASP A 98 -7.62 -13.16 1.45
C ASP A 98 -6.74 -13.28 0.20
N ALA A 99 -6.10 -12.18 -0.21
CA ALA A 99 -5.07 -12.19 -1.26
C ALA A 99 -3.93 -13.17 -0.94
N LYS A 100 -3.60 -13.31 0.35
CA LYS A 100 -2.60 -14.28 0.83
C LYS A 100 -3.07 -15.73 0.73
N LYS A 101 -4.35 -16.01 0.97
CA LYS A 101 -4.88 -17.39 1.01
C LYS A 101 -5.07 -18.01 -0.37
N THR A 102 -5.25 -17.19 -1.40
CA THR A 102 -5.58 -17.67 -2.76
C THR A 102 -4.45 -18.47 -3.41
N SER A 103 -3.24 -18.41 -2.86
CA SER A 103 -2.06 -19.16 -3.28
C SER A 103 -2.02 -20.62 -2.75
N SER A 104 -2.88 -21.00 -1.79
CA SER A 104 -2.85 -22.31 -1.12
C SER A 104 -3.73 -23.40 -1.77
N SER A 105 -4.01 -23.32 -3.08
CA SER A 105 -4.76 -24.38 -3.79
C SER A 105 -3.88 -25.06 -4.84
N ASN A 106 -3.18 -26.12 -4.43
CA ASN A 106 -2.78 -27.28 -5.24
C ASN A 106 -2.55 -28.48 -4.33
#